data_AF-A0A2G6IJ96-F1
#
_entry.id   AF-A0A2G6IJ96-F1
#
_cell.length_a   1.000
_cell.length_b   1.000
_cell.length_c   1.000
_cell.angle_alpha   90.00
_cell.angle_beta   90.00
_cell.angle_gamma   90.00
#
_symmetry.space_group_name_H-M   'P 1'
#
loop_
_entity.id
_entity.type
_entity.pdbx_description
1 polymer ?
#
loop_
_entity_poly.entity_id
_entity_poly.type
_entity_poly.pdbx_seq_one_letter_code
_entity_poly.pdbx_strand_id
1 'polypeptide(L)'
;MRLCIVTDIFDQPDLGCCISALMPDDTACEVLGLAALCARPDLAGETLHQHLFSQGGMDAVVSALRAHLAPDVVGLGYSAGGTALWRAVRLGAPMRALYCVSSTRLRDEAAIAIPNHVMFGALDANAPGADWLEHVPGGYSLFDGCDHSFYTKPESPAVKRIARMIAQQCRPAAGAHPHHLGGAMP
;
A
#
# COMPACT_ATOMS: atom_id res chain seq x y z
N MET A 1 14.70 1.10 5.43
CA MET A 1 13.65 0.39 4.64
C MET A 1 13.31 1.23 3.41
N ARG A 2 12.80 0.65 2.31
CA ARG A 2 12.21 1.41 1.20
C ARG A 2 10.69 1.25 1.17
N LEU A 3 9.98 2.37 1.18
CA LEU A 3 8.52 2.44 1.12
C LEU A 3 8.11 3.16 -0.18
N CYS A 4 7.43 2.45 -1.08
CA CYS A 4 6.86 3.00 -2.30
C CYS A 4 5.38 3.25 -2.08
N ILE A 5 4.97 4.50 -2.25
CA ILE A 5 3.63 4.99 -1.93
C ILE A 5 2.94 5.35 -3.23
N VAL A 6 1.72 4.86 -3.44
CA VAL A 6 0.91 5.22 -4.62
C VAL A 6 -0.35 5.91 -4.14
N THR A 7 -0.53 7.16 -4.56
CA THR A 7 -1.63 8.03 -4.14
C THR A 7 -2.96 7.64 -4.78
N ASP A 8 -4.04 8.27 -4.33
CA ASP A 8 -5.35 8.15 -4.94
C ASP A 8 -5.51 9.02 -6.20
N ILE A 9 -6.73 9.08 -6.73
CA ILE A 9 -7.05 9.85 -7.95
C ILE A 9 -6.96 11.37 -7.76
N PHE A 10 -6.87 11.86 -6.53
CA PHE A 10 -6.70 13.28 -6.19
C PHE A 10 -5.25 13.60 -5.77
N ASP A 11 -4.34 12.66 -6.00
CA ASP A 11 -2.94 12.73 -5.57
C ASP A 11 -2.78 12.84 -4.04
N GLN A 12 -3.70 12.20 -3.30
CA GLN A 12 -3.69 12.16 -1.84
C GLN A 12 -3.30 10.78 -1.29
N PRO A 13 -2.73 10.73 -0.07
CA PRO A 13 -2.34 11.84 0.79
C PRO A 13 -1.05 12.53 0.33
N ASP A 14 -0.93 13.84 0.58
CA ASP A 14 0.32 14.58 0.38
C ASP A 14 1.47 14.08 1.28
N LEU A 15 2.72 14.41 0.95
CA LEU A 15 3.90 13.98 1.72
C LEU A 15 3.90 14.38 3.20
N GLY A 16 3.26 15.51 3.56
CA GLY A 16 3.20 16.01 4.94
C GLY A 16 2.10 15.34 5.77
N CYS A 17 1.09 14.80 5.11
CA CYS A 17 -0.09 14.16 5.70
C CYS A 17 -0.09 12.64 5.52
N CYS A 18 0.85 12.10 4.76
CA CYS A 18 0.97 10.68 4.48
C CYS A 18 1.46 9.89 5.71
N ILE A 19 1.13 8.61 5.74
CA ILE A 19 1.66 7.65 6.73
C ILE A 19 3.20 7.65 6.75
N SER A 20 3.87 8.03 5.64
CA SER A 20 5.32 8.21 5.59
C SER A 20 5.85 9.18 6.64
N ALA A 21 5.11 10.23 6.99
CA ALA A 21 5.53 11.20 8.01
C ALA A 21 5.61 10.59 9.43
N LEU A 22 5.01 9.41 9.62
CA LEU A 22 5.02 8.66 10.88
C LEU A 22 5.96 7.44 10.83
N MET A 23 6.71 7.27 9.74
CA MET A 23 7.71 6.21 9.61
C MET A 23 9.01 6.61 10.33
N PRO A 24 9.84 5.63 10.75
CA PRO A 24 11.18 5.91 11.25
C PRO A 24 12.04 6.70 10.25
N ASP A 25 12.93 7.56 10.74
CA ASP A 25 13.78 8.46 9.93
C ASP A 25 14.68 7.74 8.91
N ASP A 26 15.00 6.45 9.13
CA ASP A 26 15.78 5.60 8.22
C ASP A 26 14.92 4.92 7.13
N THR A 27 13.66 5.33 7.00
CA THR A 27 12.74 4.87 5.96
C THR A 27 12.83 5.79 4.75
N ALA A 28 13.44 5.29 3.67
CA ALA A 28 13.40 5.95 2.38
C ALA A 28 11.98 5.82 1.80
N CYS A 29 11.26 6.94 1.70
CA CYS A 29 9.92 7.00 1.15
C CYS A 29 9.94 7.62 -0.24
N GLU A 30 9.20 7.01 -1.16
CA GLU A 30 8.94 7.53 -2.50
C GLU A 30 7.43 7.58 -2.72
N VAL A 31 6.93 8.70 -3.26
CA VAL A 31 5.50 8.88 -3.55
C VAL A 31 5.31 9.00 -5.05
N LEU A 32 4.40 8.21 -5.59
CA LEU A 32 4.09 8.12 -7.01
C LEU A 32 2.60 8.43 -7.23
N GLY A 33 2.35 9.49 -8.00
CA GLY A 33 1.01 9.86 -8.42
C GLY A 33 0.48 8.97 -9.55
N LEU A 34 -0.78 8.53 -9.46
CA LEU A 34 -1.43 7.76 -10.53
C LEU A 34 -1.38 8.49 -11.88
N ALA A 35 -1.63 9.80 -11.86
CA ALA A 35 -1.58 10.67 -13.03
C ALA A 35 -0.20 10.66 -13.72
N ALA A 36 0.88 10.74 -12.92
CA ALA A 36 2.24 10.69 -13.43
C ALA A 36 2.58 9.30 -13.99
N LEU A 37 2.16 8.22 -13.31
CA LEU A 37 2.41 6.84 -13.73
C LEU A 37 1.74 6.48 -15.06
N CYS A 38 0.62 7.12 -15.42
CA CYS A 38 0.01 6.98 -16.75
C CYS A 38 0.38 8.10 -17.73
N ALA A 39 1.43 8.89 -17.46
CA ALA A 39 1.90 10.00 -18.30
C ALA A 39 0.82 11.06 -18.61
N ARG A 40 -0.09 11.29 -17.66
CA ARG A 40 -1.18 12.26 -17.72
C ARG A 40 -1.24 13.13 -16.46
N PRO A 41 -0.18 13.90 -16.16
CA PRO A 41 -0.10 14.74 -14.96
C PRO A 41 -1.17 15.86 -14.93
N ASP A 42 -1.86 16.08 -16.04
CA ASP A 42 -2.97 17.02 -16.18
C ASP A 42 -4.31 16.49 -15.61
N LEU A 43 -4.41 15.18 -15.34
CA LEU A 43 -5.64 14.54 -14.88
C LEU A 43 -5.68 14.41 -13.35
N ALA A 44 -6.88 14.59 -12.78
CA ALA A 44 -7.16 14.36 -11.37
C ALA A 44 -8.66 14.06 -11.16
N GLY A 45 -9.00 13.47 -10.01
CA GLY A 45 -10.37 13.16 -9.63
C GLY A 45 -11.10 12.31 -10.66
N GLU A 46 -12.32 12.72 -11.04
CA GLU A 46 -13.17 11.91 -11.92
C GLU A 46 -12.60 11.74 -13.33
N THR A 47 -11.88 12.74 -13.86
CA THR A 47 -11.28 12.62 -15.21
C THR A 47 -10.14 11.60 -15.20
N LEU A 48 -9.34 11.56 -14.13
CA LEU A 48 -8.35 10.50 -13.93
C LEU A 48 -9.01 9.15 -13.69
N HIS A 49 -10.07 9.08 -12.88
CA HIS A 49 -10.83 7.85 -12.67
C HIS A 49 -11.35 7.25 -13.99
N GLN A 50 -11.97 8.06 -14.84
CA GLN A 50 -12.42 7.64 -16.17
C GLN A 50 -11.26 7.15 -17.05
N HIS A 51 -10.13 7.85 -17.02
CA HIS A 51 -8.95 7.44 -17.77
C HIS A 51 -8.42 6.08 -17.30
N LEU A 52 -8.28 5.89 -15.98
CA LEU A 52 -7.75 4.68 -15.38
C LEU A 52 -8.62 3.45 -15.69
N PHE A 53 -9.94 3.56 -15.52
CA PHE A 53 -10.83 2.39 -15.55
C PHE A 53 -11.59 2.18 -16.86
N SER A 54 -11.64 3.19 -17.75
CA SER A 54 -12.38 3.09 -19.02
C SER A 54 -11.50 3.28 -20.27
N GLN A 55 -10.28 3.80 -20.12
CA GLN A 55 -9.41 4.17 -21.25
C GLN A 55 -8.04 3.48 -21.21
N GLY A 56 -7.89 2.44 -20.39
CA GLY A 56 -6.63 1.68 -20.27
C GLY A 56 -5.54 2.39 -19.44
N GLY A 57 -5.84 3.50 -18.77
CA GLY A 57 -4.88 4.21 -17.93
C GLY A 57 -4.31 3.34 -16.81
N MET A 58 -5.12 2.44 -16.22
CA MET A 58 -4.66 1.51 -15.19
C MET A 58 -3.60 0.53 -15.70
N ASP A 59 -3.69 0.08 -16.95
CA ASP A 59 -2.69 -0.83 -17.53
C ASP A 59 -1.34 -0.12 -17.72
N ALA A 60 -1.37 1.17 -18.09
CA ALA A 60 -0.18 2.00 -18.16
C ALA A 60 0.47 2.17 -16.76
N VAL A 61 -0.34 2.49 -15.74
CA VAL A 61 0.14 2.57 -14.34
C VAL A 61 0.77 1.26 -13.89
N VAL A 62 0.08 0.14 -14.12
CA VAL A 62 0.57 -1.19 -13.75
C VAL A 62 1.87 -1.54 -14.46
N SER A 63 2.00 -1.21 -15.75
CA SER A 63 3.23 -1.42 -16.51
C SER A 63 4.39 -0.58 -15.93
N ALA A 64 4.14 0.69 -15.60
CA ALA A 64 5.14 1.56 -14.99
C ALA A 64 5.59 1.03 -13.62
N LEU A 65 4.65 0.60 -12.77
CA LEU A 65 4.95 0.01 -11.46
C LEU A 65 5.77 -1.27 -11.59
N ARG A 66 5.45 -2.16 -12.53
CA ARG A 66 6.23 -3.39 -12.75
C ARG A 66 7.69 -3.13 -13.13
N ALA A 67 7.96 -2.04 -13.84
CA ALA A 67 9.32 -1.65 -14.21
C ALA A 67 10.08 -0.97 -13.06
N HIS A 68 9.36 -0.39 -12.09
CA HIS A 68 9.92 0.41 -10.99
C HIS A 68 10.15 -0.38 -9.70
N LEU A 69 9.27 -1.34 -9.39
CA LEU A 69 9.26 -2.06 -8.12
C LEU A 69 10.40 -3.08 -7.99
N ALA A 70 10.82 -3.34 -6.75
CA ALA A 70 11.94 -4.23 -6.41
C ALA A 70 11.63 -5.11 -5.17
N PRO A 71 12.30 -6.27 -5.01
CA PRO A 71 12.00 -7.23 -3.94
C PRO A 71 12.13 -6.69 -2.50
N ASP A 72 12.93 -5.65 -2.28
CA ASP A 72 13.19 -5.02 -0.99
C ASP A 72 12.18 -3.90 -0.64
N VAL A 73 11.33 -3.51 -1.59
CA VAL A 73 10.35 -2.43 -1.46
C VAL A 73 9.09 -2.92 -0.77
N VAL A 74 8.57 -2.11 0.16
CA VAL A 74 7.20 -2.24 0.69
C VAL A 74 6.29 -1.29 -0.06
N GLY A 75 5.16 -1.79 -0.56
CA GLY A 75 4.13 -0.97 -1.20
C GLY A 75 3.10 -0.48 -0.19
N LEU A 76 2.70 0.79 -0.33
CA LEU A 76 1.57 1.39 0.36
C LEU A 76 0.69 2.11 -0.66
N GLY A 77 -0.52 1.62 -0.89
CA GLY A 77 -1.43 2.21 -1.86
C GLY A 77 -2.70 2.73 -1.23
N TYR A 78 -3.12 3.91 -1.66
CA TYR A 78 -4.37 4.55 -1.22
C TYR A 78 -5.41 4.49 -2.31
N SER A 79 -6.64 4.11 -1.97
CA SER A 79 -7.75 4.04 -2.93
C SER A 79 -7.33 3.29 -4.23
N ALA A 80 -7.52 3.89 -5.40
CA ALA A 80 -7.11 3.32 -6.69
C ALA A 80 -5.60 3.00 -6.79
N GLY A 81 -4.74 3.67 -6.03
CA GLY A 81 -3.30 3.40 -5.96
C GLY A 81 -2.99 2.02 -5.38
N GLY A 82 -3.77 1.57 -4.40
CA GLY A 82 -3.64 0.20 -3.88
C GLY A 82 -4.10 -0.86 -4.88
N THR A 83 -5.15 -0.58 -5.66
CA THR A 83 -5.57 -1.45 -6.77
C THR A 83 -4.46 -1.59 -7.80
N ALA A 84 -3.78 -0.49 -8.14
CA ALA A 84 -2.68 -0.50 -9.09
C ALA A 84 -1.50 -1.37 -8.61
N LEU A 85 -1.06 -1.19 -7.35
CA LEU A 85 -0.02 -2.02 -6.75
C LEU A 85 -0.42 -3.50 -6.70
N TRP A 86 -1.67 -3.80 -6.33
CA TRP A 86 -2.18 -5.16 -6.27
C TRP A 86 -2.13 -5.84 -7.64
N ARG A 87 -2.57 -5.14 -8.70
CA ARG A 87 -2.49 -5.63 -10.08
C ARG A 87 -1.04 -5.82 -10.52
N ALA A 88 -0.14 -4.90 -10.21
CA ALA A 88 1.27 -5.01 -10.55
C ALA A 88 1.91 -6.26 -9.92
N VAL A 89 1.67 -6.49 -8.63
CA VAL A 89 2.15 -7.69 -7.91
C VAL A 89 1.55 -8.96 -8.48
N ARG A 90 0.24 -8.98 -8.78
CA ARG A 90 -0.40 -10.14 -9.42
C ARG A 90 0.25 -10.49 -10.76
N LEU A 91 0.71 -9.48 -11.51
CA LEU A 91 1.45 -9.65 -12.76
C LEU A 91 2.96 -9.86 -12.56
N GLY A 92 3.40 -10.21 -11.35
CA GLY A 92 4.77 -10.59 -11.04
C GLY A 92 5.71 -9.42 -10.72
N ALA A 93 5.20 -8.22 -10.42
CA ALA A 93 6.06 -7.17 -9.87
C ALA A 93 6.68 -7.64 -8.54
N PRO A 94 8.00 -7.56 -8.37
CA PRO A 94 8.64 -7.94 -7.13
C PRO A 94 8.35 -6.91 -6.04
N MET A 95 7.97 -7.37 -4.86
CA MET A 95 7.70 -6.52 -3.69
C MET A 95 7.79 -7.35 -2.42
N ARG A 96 8.28 -6.75 -1.33
CA ARG A 96 8.40 -7.41 -0.02
C ARG A 96 7.05 -7.63 0.64
N ALA A 97 6.20 -6.61 0.64
CA ALA A 97 4.86 -6.62 1.22
C ALA A 97 4.00 -5.49 0.65
N LEU A 98 2.68 -5.65 0.66
CA LEU A 98 1.72 -4.66 0.16
C LEU A 98 0.67 -4.26 1.20
N TYR A 99 0.56 -2.97 1.49
CA TYR A 99 -0.47 -2.39 2.34
C TYR A 99 -1.45 -1.57 1.51
N CYS A 100 -2.73 -1.85 1.63
CA CYS A 100 -3.80 -1.17 0.89
C CYS A 100 -4.71 -0.44 1.86
N VAL A 101 -4.82 0.89 1.74
CA VAL A 101 -5.66 1.74 2.58
C VAL A 101 -6.82 2.28 1.75
N SER A 102 -8.04 1.96 2.16
CA SER A 102 -9.29 2.29 1.49
C SER A 102 -9.29 1.93 0.00
N SER A 103 -8.60 0.87 -0.41
CA SER A 103 -8.39 0.57 -1.83
C SER A 103 -9.64 0.03 -2.51
N THR A 104 -10.11 0.73 -3.54
CA THR A 104 -11.33 0.37 -4.25
C THR A 104 -11.10 -0.78 -5.23
N ARG A 105 -12.16 -1.48 -5.64
CA ARG A 105 -12.12 -2.53 -6.68
C ARG A 105 -11.22 -3.75 -6.39
N LEU A 106 -10.58 -3.85 -5.22
CA LEU A 106 -9.81 -5.04 -4.83
C LEU A 106 -10.68 -6.32 -4.86
N ARG A 107 -11.98 -6.19 -4.60
CA ARG A 107 -12.96 -7.29 -4.70
C ARG A 107 -13.06 -7.92 -6.10
N ASP A 108 -12.67 -7.18 -7.13
CA ASP A 108 -12.70 -7.63 -8.52
C ASP A 108 -11.37 -8.31 -8.93
N GLU A 109 -10.40 -8.36 -8.02
CA GLU A 109 -9.06 -8.85 -8.28
C GLU A 109 -8.81 -10.22 -7.63
N ALA A 110 -8.06 -11.09 -8.31
CA ALA A 110 -7.59 -12.33 -7.72
C ALA A 110 -6.57 -12.08 -6.60
N ALA A 111 -6.46 -13.03 -5.67
CA ALA A 111 -5.52 -12.98 -4.55
C ALA A 111 -4.05 -12.94 -5.01
N ILE A 112 -3.20 -12.32 -4.19
CA ILE A 112 -1.74 -12.27 -4.37
C ILE A 112 -1.05 -13.10 -3.28
N ALA A 113 0.09 -13.69 -3.63
CA ALA A 113 0.82 -14.61 -2.75
C ALA A 113 1.81 -13.91 -1.79
N ILE A 114 2.13 -12.63 -2.02
CA ILE A 114 3.04 -11.89 -1.13
C ILE A 114 2.32 -11.49 0.16
N PRO A 115 3.06 -11.22 1.25
CA PRO A 115 2.50 -10.60 2.45
C PRO A 115 1.73 -9.33 2.07
N ASN A 116 0.46 -9.27 2.48
CA ASN A 116 -0.39 -8.11 2.22
C ASN A 116 -1.22 -7.77 3.45
N HIS A 117 -1.83 -6.59 3.49
CA HIS A 117 -2.84 -6.25 4.47
C HIS A 117 -3.75 -5.15 3.93
N VAL A 118 -5.07 -5.32 4.05
CA VAL A 118 -6.05 -4.35 3.55
C VAL A 118 -6.75 -3.64 4.71
N MET A 119 -6.96 -2.34 4.59
CA MET A 119 -7.39 -1.49 5.69
C MET A 119 -8.50 -0.58 5.21
N PHE A 120 -9.65 -0.59 5.87
CA PHE A 120 -10.81 0.22 5.49
C PHE A 120 -11.40 0.94 6.69
N GLY A 121 -12.01 2.09 6.44
CA GLY A 121 -12.92 2.68 7.40
C GLY A 121 -14.20 1.84 7.51
N ALA A 122 -14.73 1.66 8.73
CA ALA A 122 -15.98 0.91 8.92
C ALA A 122 -17.20 1.58 8.27
N LEU A 123 -17.09 2.88 7.96
CA LEU A 123 -18.11 3.66 7.25
C LEU A 123 -17.76 3.87 5.76
N ASP A 124 -16.71 3.21 5.25
CA ASP A 124 -16.33 3.29 3.85
C ASP A 124 -17.31 2.50 2.97
N ALA A 125 -18.14 3.21 2.20
CA ALA A 125 -19.09 2.62 1.26
C ALA A 125 -18.41 1.78 0.15
N ASN A 126 -17.12 1.96 -0.08
CA ASN A 126 -16.35 1.18 -1.03
C ASN A 126 -15.69 -0.05 -0.42
N ALA A 127 -15.72 -0.22 0.90
CA ALA A 127 -15.15 -1.39 1.57
C ALA A 127 -15.80 -2.68 1.02
N PRO A 128 -15.02 -3.75 0.78
CA PRO A 128 -15.58 -5.05 0.43
C PRO A 128 -16.48 -5.60 1.55
N GLY A 129 -17.43 -6.46 1.18
CA GLY A 129 -18.25 -7.17 2.15
C GLY A 129 -17.43 -8.14 3.01
N ALA A 130 -17.99 -8.57 4.14
CA ALA A 130 -17.34 -9.47 5.09
C ALA A 130 -16.80 -10.75 4.43
N ASP A 131 -17.61 -11.36 3.55
CA ASP A 131 -17.22 -12.55 2.79
C ASP A 131 -15.91 -12.35 2.04
N TRP A 132 -15.67 -11.18 1.42
CA TRP A 132 -14.41 -10.96 0.71
C TRP A 132 -13.25 -10.75 1.68
N LEU A 133 -13.47 -9.97 2.75
CA LEU A 133 -12.44 -9.65 3.75
C LEU A 133 -11.90 -10.90 4.46
N GLU A 134 -12.77 -11.86 4.77
CA GLU A 134 -12.40 -13.12 5.42
C GLU A 134 -11.47 -14.00 4.56
N HIS A 135 -11.46 -13.79 3.24
CA HIS A 135 -10.65 -14.56 2.31
C HIS A 135 -9.36 -13.82 1.86
N VAL A 136 -9.08 -12.64 2.41
CA VAL A 136 -7.84 -11.90 2.11
C VAL A 136 -6.67 -12.61 2.80
N PRO A 137 -5.68 -13.17 2.05
CA PRO A 137 -4.63 -14.01 2.64
C PRO A 137 -3.78 -13.30 3.70
N GLY A 138 -3.59 -11.99 3.57
CA GLY A 138 -2.79 -11.17 4.47
C GLY A 138 -3.56 -10.54 5.65
N GLY A 139 -4.86 -10.79 5.71
CA GLY A 139 -5.76 -10.22 6.70
C GLY A 139 -6.20 -8.79 6.40
N TYR A 140 -7.09 -8.29 7.25
CA TYR A 140 -7.68 -6.98 7.12
C TYR A 140 -7.83 -6.26 8.46
N SER A 141 -8.00 -4.94 8.41
CA SER A 141 -8.40 -4.12 9.56
C SER A 141 -9.54 -3.19 9.18
N LEU A 142 -10.57 -3.14 10.04
CA LEU A 142 -11.63 -2.13 9.97
C LEU A 142 -11.44 -1.11 11.09
N PHE A 143 -11.56 0.17 10.74
CA PHE A 143 -11.41 1.27 11.69
C PHE A 143 -12.76 1.94 11.96
N ASP A 144 -13.25 1.80 13.19
CA ASP A 144 -14.54 2.36 13.62
C ASP A 144 -14.58 3.89 13.43
N GLY A 145 -15.74 4.39 12.99
CA GLY A 145 -15.97 5.82 12.78
C GLY A 145 -15.17 6.46 11.64
N CYS A 146 -14.43 5.67 10.85
CA CYS A 146 -13.66 6.15 9.71
C CYS A 146 -14.44 5.96 8.41
N ASP A 147 -14.49 7.02 7.58
CA ASP A 147 -14.99 6.99 6.20
C ASP A 147 -13.91 6.60 5.20
N HIS A 148 -14.21 6.63 3.89
CA HIS A 148 -13.24 6.30 2.83
C HIS A 148 -11.95 7.11 2.90
N SER A 149 -12.08 8.41 3.16
CA SER A 149 -11.02 9.41 3.10
C SER A 149 -10.24 9.58 4.40
N PHE A 150 -10.45 8.72 5.41
CA PHE A 150 -9.84 8.89 6.73
C PHE A 150 -8.31 9.00 6.71
N TYR A 151 -7.66 8.46 5.67
CA TYR A 151 -6.22 8.48 5.49
C TYR A 151 -5.65 9.85 5.13
N THR A 152 -6.48 10.82 4.77
CA THR A 152 -6.05 12.22 4.50
C THR A 152 -5.86 13.02 5.79
N LYS A 153 -6.21 12.45 6.94
CA LYS A 153 -6.16 13.08 8.27
C LYS A 153 -4.99 12.48 9.08
N PRO A 154 -3.76 13.03 9.01
CA PRO A 154 -2.57 12.46 9.67
C PRO A 154 -2.72 12.34 11.20
N GLU A 155 -3.53 13.21 11.80
CA GLU A 155 -3.85 13.20 13.22
C GLU A 155 -4.75 12.03 13.66
N SER A 156 -5.42 11.39 12.69
CA SER A 156 -6.36 10.29 12.91
C SER A 156 -5.71 9.14 13.70
N PRO A 157 -6.37 8.64 14.77
CA PRO A 157 -5.91 7.46 15.49
C PRO A 157 -5.74 6.23 14.59
N ALA A 158 -6.57 6.11 13.54
CA ALA A 158 -6.47 5.04 12.56
C ALA A 158 -5.16 5.14 11.77
N VAL A 159 -4.83 6.32 11.22
CA VAL A 159 -3.58 6.57 10.48
C VAL A 159 -2.36 6.26 11.36
N LYS A 160 -2.34 6.72 12.61
CA LYS A 160 -1.28 6.41 13.59
C LYS A 160 -1.18 4.92 13.91
N ARG A 161 -2.30 4.19 13.90
CA ARG A 161 -2.31 2.74 14.11
C ARG A 161 -1.74 2.01 12.89
N ILE A 162 -2.14 2.39 11.68
CA ILE A 162 -1.60 1.84 10.44
C ILE A 162 -0.09 2.05 10.37
N ALA A 163 0.38 3.27 10.66
CA ALA A 163 1.80 3.59 10.68
C ALA A 163 2.60 2.65 11.60
N ARG A 164 2.10 2.41 12.82
CA ARG A 164 2.70 1.49 13.78
C ARG A 164 2.71 0.05 13.28
N MET A 165 1.64 -0.42 12.65
CA MET A 165 1.56 -1.76 12.07
C MET A 165 2.62 -1.97 10.99
N ILE A 166 2.71 -1.04 10.03
CA ILE A 166 3.71 -1.09 8.95
C ILE A 166 5.11 -1.04 9.55
N ALA A 167 5.39 -0.10 10.45
CA ALA A 167 6.71 0.03 11.06
C ALA A 167 7.14 -1.22 11.84
N GLN A 168 6.22 -1.89 12.56
CA GLN A 168 6.51 -3.12 13.30
C GLN A 168 6.80 -4.32 12.39
N GLN A 169 5.97 -4.52 11.38
CA GLN A 169 6.12 -5.62 10.42
C GLN A 169 7.35 -5.44 9.51
N CYS A 170 7.86 -4.22 9.43
CA CYS A 170 9.02 -3.89 8.62
C CYS A 170 10.35 -3.86 9.38
N ARG A 171 10.35 -4.03 10.71
CA ARG A 171 11.60 -4.11 11.47
C ARG A 171 12.44 -5.29 10.98
N PRO A 172 13.76 -5.13 10.82
CA PRO A 172 14.62 -6.29 10.62
C PRO A 172 14.41 -7.25 11.80
N ALA A 173 14.30 -8.54 11.50
CA ALA A 173 14.19 -9.57 12.54
C ALA A 173 15.34 -9.36 13.54
N ALA A 174 14.99 -9.14 14.81
CA ALA A 174 15.99 -8.92 15.85
C ALA A 174 16.92 -10.14 15.90
N GLY A 175 18.18 -9.93 15.52
CA GLY A 175 19.34 -10.79 15.78
C GLY A 175 19.11 -12.30 15.64
N ALA A 176 19.40 -12.86 14.46
CA ALA A 176 20.04 -14.16 14.44
C ALA A 176 21.42 -13.98 15.11
N HIS A 177 21.49 -14.21 16.42
CA HIS A 177 22.76 -14.30 17.11
C HIS A 177 23.58 -15.39 16.40
N PRO A 178 24.81 -15.10 15.92
CA PRO A 178 25.71 -16.18 15.55
C PRO A 178 25.98 -16.96 16.84
N HIS A 179 25.53 -18.21 16.88
CA HIS A 179 26.02 -19.17 17.87
C HIS A 179 27.54 -19.22 17.70
N HIS A 180 28.25 -18.51 18.57
CA HIS A 180 29.67 -18.63 18.70
C HIS A 180 29.91 -20.02 19.29
N LEU A 181 30.24 -20.99 18.43
CA LEU A 181 30.81 -22.26 18.85
C LEU A 181 32.20 -21.97 19.41
N GLY A 182 32.22 -21.54 20.68
CA GLY A 182 33.37 -21.64 21.55
C GLY A 182 33.62 -23.11 21.86
N GLY A 183 34.31 -23.78 20.95
CA GLY A 183 34.90 -25.10 21.17
C GLY A 183 36.39 -24.96 21.42
N ALA A 184 36.75 -24.33 22.54
CA ALA A 184 38.06 -24.54 23.14
C ALA A 184 37.93 -25.71 24.11
N MET A 185 38.65 -26.81 23.85
CA MET A 185 38.96 -27.83 24.85
C MET A 185 40.27 -28.55 24.43
N PRO A 186 41.01 -29.10 25.41
CA PRO A 186 42.46 -29.01 25.55
C PRO A 186 43.27 -30.14 24.89
#